data_AF-A0A200IJL5-F1
#
_entry.id   AF-A0A200IJL5-F1
#
_cell.length_a   1.000
_cell.length_b   1.000
_cell.length_c   1.000
_cell.angle_alpha   90.00
_cell.angle_beta   90.00
_cell.angle_gamma   90.00
#
_symmetry.space_group_name_H-M   'P 1'
#
loop_
_entity.id
_entity.type
_entity.pdbx_description
1 polymer ?
#
loop_
_entity_poly.entity_id
_entity_poly.type
_entity_poly.pdbx_seq_one_letter_code
_entity_poly.pdbx_strand_id
1 'polypeptide(L)'
;MSETSFDELLAGNPLVEINTQALFLLVVLAWASASLIAWKWRNEYQAAKVIRDYAYYAPLHLIVGFVFLNAAIVLVIGSYLMGLIVLLFRSNNYFYK
;
A
#
# COMPACT_ATOMS: atom_id res chain seq x y z
N MET A 1 -25.08 18.17 -29.95
CA MET A 1 -24.47 17.01 -29.26
C MET A 1 -23.00 17.36 -29.18
N SER A 2 -22.51 17.85 -28.04
CA SER A 2 -21.09 18.21 -27.94
C SER A 2 -20.29 16.92 -27.89
N GLU A 3 -19.43 16.71 -28.89
CA GLU A 3 -18.38 15.71 -28.80
C GLU A 3 -17.42 16.20 -27.72
N THR A 4 -17.65 15.79 -26.46
CA THR A 4 -16.61 15.85 -25.45
C THR A 4 -15.46 15.02 -25.99
N SER A 5 -14.37 15.70 -26.35
CA SER A 5 -13.21 15.05 -26.96
C SER A 5 -12.71 13.96 -25.99
N PHE A 6 -12.28 12.83 -26.53
CA PHE A 6 -11.75 11.73 -25.71
C PHE A 6 -10.61 12.21 -24.79
N ASP A 7 -9.89 13.25 -25.23
CA ASP A 7 -8.83 13.92 -24.48
C ASP A 7 -9.35 14.65 -23.22
N GLU A 8 -10.54 15.26 -23.24
CA GLU A 8 -11.17 15.86 -22.04
C GLU A 8 -11.56 14.80 -21.01
N LEU A 9 -11.99 13.61 -21.46
CA LEU A 9 -12.30 12.49 -20.58
C LEU A 9 -11.04 11.89 -19.94
N LEU A 10 -9.91 11.91 -20.66
CA LEU A 10 -8.62 11.42 -20.18
C LEU A 10 -7.91 12.44 -19.27
N ALA A 11 -8.06 13.74 -19.52
CA ALA A 11 -7.46 14.80 -18.71
C ALA A 11 -7.97 14.80 -17.26
N GLY A 12 -9.18 14.29 -17.01
CA GLY A 12 -9.74 14.11 -15.67
C GLY A 12 -9.34 12.82 -14.97
N ASN A 13 -8.61 11.91 -15.64
CA ASN A 13 -8.31 10.59 -15.13
C ASN A 13 -6.98 10.59 -14.35
N PRO A 14 -7.00 10.43 -13.00
CA PRO A 14 -5.80 10.45 -12.17
C PRO A 14 -4.85 9.27 -12.42
N LEU A 15 -5.22 8.32 -13.29
CA LEU A 15 -4.39 7.19 -13.72
C LEU A 15 -3.62 7.47 -15.03
N VAL A 16 -3.87 8.58 -15.71
CA VAL A 16 -3.16 8.93 -16.95
C VAL A 16 -1.76 9.46 -16.67
N GLU A 17 -1.58 10.20 -15.57
CA GLU A 17 -0.28 10.69 -15.10
C GLU A 17 0.11 10.07 -13.76
N ILE A 18 0.27 8.74 -13.73
CA ILE A 18 0.74 8.06 -12.52
C ILE A 18 2.18 8.49 -12.24
N ASN A 19 2.38 9.19 -11.13
CA ASN A 19 3.72 9.41 -10.58
C ASN A 19 4.31 8.06 -10.13
N THR A 20 5.09 7.46 -11.04
CA THR A 20 5.65 6.12 -10.87
C THR A 20 6.64 6.07 -9.70
N GLN A 21 7.34 7.17 -9.42
CA GLN A 21 8.24 7.27 -8.28
C GLN A 21 7.48 7.23 -6.96
N ALA A 22 6.38 7.98 -6.84
CA ALA A 22 5.50 7.93 -5.67
C ALA A 22 4.91 6.53 -5.45
N LEU A 23 4.44 5.89 -6.52
CA LEU A 23 3.92 4.52 -6.48
C LEU A 23 4.99 3.53 -6.00
N PHE A 24 6.21 3.61 -6.54
CA PHE A 24 7.31 2.75 -6.13
C PHE A 24 7.63 2.91 -4.63
N LEU A 25 7.69 4.15 -4.15
CA LEU A 25 7.92 4.43 -2.73
C LEU A 25 6.81 3.85 -1.85
N LEU A 26 5.55 3.96 -2.27
CA LEU A 26 4.42 3.37 -1.55
C LEU A 26 4.50 1.85 -1.48
N VAL A 27 4.86 1.20 -2.59
CA VAL A 27 5.05 -0.25 -2.64
C VAL A 27 6.17 -0.69 -1.69
N VAL A 28 7.33 -0.03 -1.75
CA VAL A 28 8.47 -0.33 -0.87
C VAL A 28 8.10 -0.11 0.60
N LEU A 29 7.40 0.98 0.91
CA LEU A 29 6.99 1.29 2.27
C LEU A 29 6.02 0.22 2.81
N ALA A 30 5.01 -0.17 2.02
CA ALA A 30 4.05 -1.21 2.42
C ALA A 30 4.75 -2.55 2.66
N TRP A 31 5.64 -2.96 1.75
CA TRP A 31 6.40 -4.20 1.87
C TRP A 31 7.35 -4.20 3.07
N ALA A 32 8.07 -3.09 3.30
CA ALA A 32 8.98 -2.94 4.43
C ALA A 32 8.21 -2.96 5.76
N SER A 33 7.11 -2.22 5.87
CA SER A 33 6.26 -2.20 7.07
C SER A 33 5.66 -3.58 7.36
N ALA A 34 5.15 -4.28 6.35
CA ALA A 34 4.68 -5.66 6.49
C ALA A 34 5.80 -6.58 7.01
N SER A 35 6.99 -6.49 6.43
CA SER A 35 8.15 -7.30 6.83
C SER A 35 8.60 -7.02 8.26
N LEU A 36 8.60 -5.74 8.68
CA LEU A 36 8.94 -5.33 10.04
C LEU A 36 7.92 -5.84 11.07
N ILE A 37 6.62 -5.73 10.77
CA ILE A 37 5.55 -6.23 11.64
C ILE A 37 5.63 -7.75 11.77
N ALA A 38 5.86 -8.46 10.66
CA ALA A 38 6.08 -9.90 10.68
C ALA A 38 7.28 -10.28 11.56
N TRP A 39 8.40 -9.57 11.41
CA TRP A 39 9.61 -9.80 12.19
C TRP A 39 9.41 -9.54 13.69
N LYS A 40 8.70 -8.47 14.06
CA LYS A 40 8.37 -8.13 15.46
C LYS A 40 7.64 -9.28 16.17
N TRP A 41 6.72 -9.94 15.48
CA TRP A 41 5.86 -10.99 16.06
C TRP A 41 6.33 -12.42 15.75
N ARG A 42 7.55 -12.61 15.24
CA ARG A 42 8.03 -13.90 14.74
C ARG A 42 8.15 -15.01 15.79
N ASN A 43 8.44 -14.67 17.04
CA ASN A 43 8.66 -15.66 18.11
C ASN A 43 7.37 -16.01 18.87
N GLU A 44 6.33 -15.18 18.73
CA GLU A 44 5.06 -15.31 19.45
C GLU A 44 3.89 -15.06 18.49
N TYR A 45 3.92 -15.76 17.35
CA TYR A 45 2.98 -15.46 16.28
C TYR A 45 1.53 -15.66 16.72
N GLN A 46 0.78 -14.56 16.65
CA GLN A 46 -0.67 -14.55 16.76
C GLN A 46 -1.22 -13.69 15.64
N ALA A 47 -1.95 -14.30 14.70
CA ALA A 47 -2.48 -13.64 13.51
C ALA A 47 -3.23 -12.34 13.86
N ALA A 48 -4.05 -12.35 14.91
CA ALA A 48 -4.80 -11.19 15.37
C ALA A 48 -3.90 -9.99 15.75
N LYS A 49 -2.78 -10.24 16.46
CA LYS A 49 -1.83 -9.17 16.85
C LYS A 49 -1.14 -8.58 15.62
N VAL A 50 -0.75 -9.44 14.68
CA VAL A 50 -0.07 -9.05 13.44
C VAL A 50 -0.98 -8.21 12.55
N ILE A 51 -2.23 -8.65 12.34
CA ILE A 51 -3.22 -7.91 11.54
C ILE A 51 -3.58 -6.58 12.22
N ARG A 52 -3.74 -6.57 13.55
CA ARG A 52 -4.03 -5.33 14.29
C ARG A 52 -2.91 -4.30 14.13
N ASP A 53 -1.65 -4.71 14.31
CA ASP A 53 -0.51 -3.80 14.15
C ASP A 53 -0.41 -3.28 12.70
N TYR A 54 -0.76 -4.10 11.70
CA TYR A 54 -0.83 -3.66 10.30
C TYR A 54 -1.99 -2.68 10.06
N ALA A 55 -3.15 -2.90 10.69
CA ALA A 55 -4.27 -1.96 10.62
C ALA A 55 -3.92 -0.60 11.24
N TYR A 56 -3.16 -0.57 12.34
CA TYR A 56 -2.66 0.68 12.93
C TYR A 56 -1.63 1.40 12.06
N TYR A 57 -0.99 0.71 11.13
CA TYR A 57 -0.12 1.32 10.13
C TYR A 57 -0.90 2.02 9.00
N ALA A 58 -2.18 1.69 8.78
CA ALA A 58 -2.98 2.26 7.69
C ALA A 58 -3.04 3.80 7.67
N PRO A 59 -3.27 4.52 8.80
CA PRO A 59 -3.28 5.98 8.81
C PRO A 59 -1.93 6.57 8.37
N LEU A 60 -0.82 5.97 8.79
CA LEU A 60 0.51 6.42 8.36
C LEU A 60 0.71 6.24 6.86
N HIS A 61 0.33 5.08 6.32
CA HIS A 61 0.42 4.82 4.87
C HIS A 61 -0.43 5.79 4.05
N LEU A 62 -1.66 6.06 4.52
CA LEU A 62 -2.57 7.03 3.91
C LEU A 62 -2.01 8.45 3.92
N ILE A 63 -1.51 8.91 5.08
CA ILE A 63 -0.91 10.25 5.20
C ILE A 63 0.31 10.38 4.28
N VAL A 64 1.22 9.41 4.29
CA VAL A 64 2.41 9.43 3.42
C VAL A 64 2.02 9.43 1.95
N GLY A 65 1.11 8.55 1.53
CA GLY A 65 0.71 8.44 0.13
C GLY A 65 -0.08 9.62 -0.39
N PHE A 66 -1.10 10.05 0.35
CA PHE A 66 -2.00 11.09 -0.12
C PHE A 66 -1.43 12.50 0.10
N VAL A 67 -0.88 12.79 1.29
CA VAL A 67 -0.47 14.16 1.66
C VAL A 67 0.95 14.46 1.18
N PHE A 68 1.91 13.53 1.39
CA PHE A 68 3.31 13.81 1.10
C PHE A 68 3.72 13.45 -0.33
N LEU A 69 3.18 12.35 -0.86
CA LEU A 69 3.51 11.87 -2.21
C LEU A 69 2.51 12.31 -3.28
N ASN A 70 1.38 12.92 -2.89
CA ASN A 70 0.28 13.31 -3.79
C ASN A 70 -0.16 12.18 -4.74
N ALA A 71 -0.09 10.92 -4.29
CA ALA A 71 -0.47 9.78 -5.10
C ALA A 71 -1.99 9.66 -5.18
N ALA A 72 -2.49 9.17 -6.31
CA ALA A 72 -3.91 8.87 -6.49
C ALA A 72 -4.39 7.92 -5.37
N ILE A 73 -5.51 8.25 -4.73
CA ILE A 73 -5.99 7.52 -3.54
C ILE A 73 -6.17 6.01 -3.78
N VAL A 74 -6.57 5.63 -5.01
CA VAL A 74 -6.69 4.23 -5.43
C VAL A 74 -5.36 3.48 -5.37
N LEU A 75 -4.25 4.16 -5.72
CA LEU A 75 -2.91 3.59 -5.66
C LEU A 75 -2.44 3.46 -4.21
N VAL A 76 -2.73 4.44 -3.35
CA VAL A 76 -2.40 4.40 -1.92
C VAL A 76 -3.12 3.23 -1.23
N ILE A 77 -4.40 3.03 -1.53
CA ILE A 77 -5.17 1.90 -1.00
C ILE A 77 -4.64 0.58 -1.59
N GLY A 78 -4.37 0.55 -2.89
CA GLY A 78 -3.84 -0.63 -3.58
C GLY A 78 -2.49 -1.10 -3.02
N SER A 79 -1.55 -0.18 -2.80
CA SER A 79 -0.24 -0.48 -2.20
C SER A 79 -0.36 -0.95 -0.76
N TYR A 80 -1.26 -0.35 0.03
CA TYR A 80 -1.55 -0.82 1.38
C TYR A 80 -2.08 -2.26 1.41
N LEU A 81 -3.02 -2.60 0.52
CA LEU A 81 -3.55 -3.96 0.41
C LEU A 81 -2.48 -4.96 -0.07
N MET A 82 -1.60 -4.54 -0.98
CA MET A 82 -0.46 -5.36 -1.41
C MET A 82 0.45 -5.73 -0.24
N GLY A 83 0.78 -4.78 0.65
CA GLY A 83 1.55 -5.10 1.86
C GLY A 83 0.82 -6.06 2.81
N LEU A 84 -0.53 -6.01 2.87
CA LEU A 84 -1.31 -6.98 3.63
C LEU A 84 -1.19 -8.40 3.02
N ILE A 85 -1.23 -8.51 1.69
CA ILE A 85 -1.01 -9.78 0.99
C ILE A 85 0.38 -10.32 1.33
N VAL A 86 1.43 -9.49 1.25
CA VAL A 86 2.78 -9.89 1.67
C VAL A 86 2.77 -10.39 3.10
N LEU A 87 2.09 -9.69 4.01
CA LEU A 87 2.03 -10.06 5.42
C LEU A 87 1.36 -11.41 5.66
N LEU A 88 0.25 -11.67 4.95
CA LEU A 88 -0.57 -12.88 5.11
C LEU A 88 0.04 -14.12 4.43
N PHE A 89 0.63 -13.93 3.25
CA PHE A 89 1.15 -15.02 2.42
C PHE A 89 2.68 -15.19 2.52
N ARG A 90 3.33 -14.52 3.47
CA ARG A 90 4.75 -14.73 3.73
C ARG A 90 5.04 -16.19 4.09
N SER A 91 6.21 -16.68 3.69
CA SER A 91 6.63 -18.04 4.01
C SER A 91 6.90 -18.22 5.50
N ASN A 92 6.27 -19.23 6.08
CA ASN A 92 6.45 -19.62 7.47
C ASN A 92 7.92 -19.94 7.81
N ASN A 93 8.67 -20.52 6.88
CA ASN A 93 10.07 -20.93 7.09
C ASN A 93 11.03 -19.77 7.34
N TYR A 94 10.77 -18.59 6.78
CA TYR A 94 11.67 -17.43 6.95
C TYR A 94 11.24 -16.51 8.08
N PHE A 95 9.99 -16.63 8.54
CA PHE A 95 9.38 -15.66 9.44
C PHE A 95 8.91 -16.24 10.78
N TYR A 96 8.97 -17.56 10.98
CA TYR A 96 8.77 -18.19 12.29
C TYR A 96 10.04 -18.93 12.70
N LYS A 97 10.35 -18.88 14.00
CA LYS A 97 11.40 -19.67 14.65
C LYS A 97 10.77 -20.59 15.67
#